data_AF-A0AA35RNC2-F1
#
_entry.id   AF-A0AA35RNC2-F1
#
_cell.length_a   1.000
_cell.length_b   1.000
_cell.length_c   1.000
_cell.angle_alpha   90.00
_cell.angle_beta   90.00
_cell.angle_gamma   90.00
#
_symmetry.space_group_name_H-M   'P 1'
#
loop_
_entity.id
_entity.type
_entity.pdbx_description
1 polymer ?
#
loop_
_entity_poly.entity_id
_entity_poly.type
_entity_poly.pdbx_seq_one_letter_code
_entity_poly.pdbx_strand_id
1 'polypeptide(L)'
;MLTVYSASKVFVSFFSDGLMQEYGSKGIVIQCITPGLVSTAMSGIKKPRSDAPSPDTFVTSALNTVGHYHHTAGCIPHVIQVLVFKLWASKFKRMAADSMMKTRAKALKRKEREKKE
;
A
#
# COMPACT_ATOMS: atom_id res chain seq x y z
N MET A 1 -6.32 -5.34 13.10
CA MET A 1 -6.62 -5.95 11.79
C MET A 1 -5.88 -5.29 10.64
N LEU A 2 -5.84 -3.95 10.54
CA LEU A 2 -5.07 -3.25 9.49
C LEU A 2 -3.56 -3.57 9.48
N THR A 3 -2.95 -3.78 10.65
CA THR A 3 -1.52 -4.15 10.76
C THR A 3 -1.20 -5.49 10.11
N VAL A 4 -2.02 -6.52 10.37
CA VAL A 4 -1.86 -7.86 9.76
C VAL A 4 -2.10 -7.78 8.26
N TYR A 5 -3.17 -7.10 7.84
CA TYR A 5 -3.46 -6.89 6.42
C TYR A 5 -2.28 -6.24 5.69
N SER A 6 -1.74 -5.14 6.23
CA SER A 6 -0.58 -4.46 5.65
C SER A 6 0.65 -5.36 5.61
N ALA A 7 0.94 -6.11 6.68
CA ALA A 7 2.05 -7.06 6.71
C ALA A 7 1.90 -8.14 5.63
N SER A 8 0.71 -8.71 5.47
CA SER A 8 0.42 -9.70 4.43
C SER A 8 0.60 -9.12 3.02
N LYS A 9 0.17 -7.87 2.78
CA LYS A 9 0.34 -7.22 1.46
C LYS A 9 1.81 -6.92 1.14
N VAL A 10 2.60 -6.51 2.13
CA VAL A 10 4.05 -6.33 1.97
C VAL A 10 4.74 -7.66 1.69
N PHE A 11 4.38 -8.71 2.44
CA PHE A 11 4.90 -10.07 2.19
C PHE A 11 4.65 -10.53 0.76
N VAL A 12 3.43 -10.37 0.24
CA VAL A 12 3.10 -10.75 -1.15
C VAL A 12 3.93 -9.97 -2.16
N SER A 13 4.18 -8.68 -1.92
CA SER A 13 5.05 -7.87 -2.80
C SER A 13 6.46 -8.43 -2.87
N PHE A 14 7.10 -8.65 -1.71
CA PHE A 14 8.46 -9.20 -1.65
C PHE A 14 8.54 -10.62 -2.23
N PHE A 15 7.54 -11.45 -1.96
CA PHE A 15 7.48 -12.80 -2.53
C PHE A 15 7.39 -12.78 -4.06
N SER A 16 6.59 -11.87 -4.61
CA SER A 16 6.46 -11.70 -6.07
C SER A 16 7.77 -11.24 -6.71
N ASP A 17 8.50 -10.33 -6.06
CA ASP A 17 9.81 -9.86 -6.52
C ASP A 17 10.86 -10.98 -6.50
N GLY A 18 10.84 -11.83 -5.47
CA GLY A 18 11.70 -13.01 -5.39
C GLY A 18 11.45 -13.99 -6.53
N LEU A 19 10.18 -14.33 -6.79
CA LEU A 19 9.83 -15.22 -7.89
C LEU A 19 10.24 -14.65 -9.25
N MET A 20 10.10 -13.34 -9.44
CA MET A 20 10.51 -12.71 -10.69
C MET A 20 12.02 -12.82 -10.95
N GLN A 21 12.84 -12.72 -9.91
CA GLN A 21 14.28 -12.95 -10.03
C GLN A 21 14.62 -14.42 -10.34
N GLU A 22 13.89 -15.36 -9.75
CA GLU A 22 14.11 -16.80 -9.95
C GLU A 22 13.66 -17.29 -11.33
N TYR A 23 12.53 -16.80 -11.83
CA TYR A 23 11.86 -17.31 -13.03
C TYR A 23 11.96 -16.37 -14.24
N GLY A 24 12.52 -15.17 -14.09
CA GLY A 24 12.70 -14.22 -15.18
C GLY A 24 13.56 -14.77 -16.33
N SER A 25 14.61 -15.54 -16.01
CA SER A 25 15.44 -16.22 -17.01
C SER A 25 14.73 -17.33 -17.77
N LYS A 26 13.61 -17.85 -17.23
CA LYS A 26 12.78 -18.89 -17.82
C LYS A 26 11.64 -18.32 -18.69
N GLY A 27 11.64 -17.01 -18.90
CA GLY A 27 10.60 -16.32 -19.69
C GLY A 27 9.25 -16.19 -18.99
N ILE A 28 9.18 -16.45 -17.67
CA ILE A 28 7.93 -16.30 -16.91
C ILE A 28 7.82 -14.85 -16.42
N VAL A 29 6.77 -14.17 -16.84
CA VAL A 29 6.47 -12.79 -16.42
C VAL A 29 5.66 -12.83 -15.14
N ILE A 30 6.21 -12.26 -14.07
CA ILE A 30 5.55 -12.06 -12.79
C ILE A 30 5.42 -10.56 -12.58
N GLN A 31 4.20 -10.10 -12.35
CA GLN A 31 3.90 -8.69 -12.08
C GLN A 31 3.14 -8.59 -10.76
N CYS A 32 3.63 -7.73 -9.87
CA CYS A 32 2.94 -7.37 -8.65
C CYS A 32 2.22 -6.02 -8.82
N ILE A 33 0.93 -5.99 -8.45
CA ILE A 33 0.11 -4.79 -8.54
C ILE A 33 -0.27 -4.35 -7.12
N THR A 34 0.13 -3.13 -6.75
CA THR A 34 -0.23 -2.50 -5.48
C THR A 34 -1.14 -1.30 -5.75
N PRO A 35 -2.45 -1.53 -5.93
CA PRO A 35 -3.37 -0.45 -6.25
C PRO A 35 -3.60 0.48 -5.07
N GLY A 36 -4.02 1.70 -5.40
CA GLY A 36 -4.71 2.58 -4.47
C GLY A 36 -6.13 2.10 -4.20
N LEU A 37 -7.00 3.03 -3.78
CA LEU A 37 -8.40 2.72 -3.54
C LEU A 37 -9.13 2.46 -4.87
N VAL A 38 -9.97 1.42 -4.91
CA VAL A 38 -10.85 1.09 -6.05
C VAL A 38 -12.26 0.97 -5.51
N SER A 39 -13.27 1.41 -6.28
CA SER A 39 -14.68 1.41 -5.86
C SER A 39 -15.25 -0.01 -5.74
N THR A 40 -15.03 -0.64 -4.57
CA THR A 40 -15.37 -2.05 -4.28
C THR A 40 -15.99 -2.16 -2.90
N ALA A 41 -16.61 -3.31 -2.59
CA ALA A 41 -17.11 -3.60 -1.25
C ALA A 41 -16.00 -3.52 -0.18
N MET A 42 -14.76 -3.90 -0.54
CA MET A 42 -13.61 -3.86 0.36
C MET A 42 -13.20 -2.44 0.76
N SER A 43 -13.34 -1.46 -0.15
CA SER A 43 -13.03 -0.05 0.14
C SER A 43 -14.22 0.72 0.73
N GLY A 44 -15.44 0.19 0.62
CA GLY A 44 -16.67 0.85 1.04
C GLY A 44 -17.08 2.04 0.16
N ILE A 45 -16.43 2.25 -0.98
CA ILE A 45 -16.70 3.36 -1.90
C ILE A 45 -17.87 2.96 -2.82
N LYS A 46 -18.97 3.72 -2.75
CA LYS A 46 -20.21 3.43 -3.51
C LYS A 46 -20.23 4.05 -4.90
N LYS A 47 -19.55 5.18 -5.10
CA LYS A 47 -19.51 5.91 -6.38
C LYS A 47 -18.07 6.00 -6.86
N PRO A 48 -17.77 5.57 -8.10
CA PRO A 48 -16.43 5.66 -8.65
C PRO A 48 -16.02 7.13 -8.83
N ARG A 49 -14.73 7.39 -8.68
CA ARG A 49 -14.10 8.72 -8.81
C ARG A 49 -12.76 8.59 -9.56
N SER A 50 -12.16 9.71 -9.93
CA SER A 50 -10.86 9.71 -10.61
C SER A 50 -9.72 9.11 -9.76
N ASP A 51 -9.75 9.31 -8.44
CA ASP A 51 -8.81 8.75 -7.48
C ASP A 51 -9.15 7.31 -7.07
N ALA A 52 -10.42 6.92 -7.23
CA ALA A 52 -10.94 5.59 -6.90
C ALA A 52 -11.80 5.04 -8.05
N PRO A 53 -11.17 4.52 -9.12
CA PRO A 53 -11.87 4.06 -10.31
C PRO A 53 -12.81 2.88 -10.02
N SER A 54 -13.72 2.59 -10.94
CA SER A 54 -14.51 1.36 -10.91
C SER A 54 -13.60 0.14 -11.14
N PRO A 55 -13.99 -1.06 -10.68
CA PRO A 55 -13.20 -2.28 -10.86
C PRO A 55 -12.93 -2.60 -12.33
N ASP A 56 -13.92 -2.46 -13.21
CA ASP A 56 -13.78 -2.78 -14.64
C ASP A 56 -12.76 -1.86 -15.34
N THR A 57 -12.84 -0.55 -15.05
CA THR A 57 -11.87 0.44 -15.56
C THR A 57 -10.47 0.19 -15.00
N PHE A 58 -10.38 -0.15 -13.71
CA PHE A 58 -9.11 -0.46 -13.07
C PHE A 58 -8.46 -1.70 -13.70
N VAL A 59 -9.21 -2.79 -13.87
CA VAL A 59 -8.70 -4.04 -14.45
C VAL A 59 -8.27 -3.84 -15.90
N THR A 60 -9.05 -3.09 -16.69
CA THR A 60 -8.69 -2.78 -18.08
C THR A 60 -7.36 -2.04 -18.16
N SER A 61 -7.17 -1.02 -17.31
CA SER A 61 -5.88 -0.32 -17.20
C SER A 61 -4.76 -1.21 -16.70
N ALA A 62 -5.01 -2.05 -15.70
CA ALA A 62 -4.02 -2.91 -15.07
C ALA A 62 -3.50 -3.96 -16.05
N LEU A 63 -4.38 -4.59 -16.83
CA LEU A 63 -3.99 -5.58 -17.84
C LEU A 63 -3.09 -4.99 -18.92
N ASN A 64 -3.30 -3.73 -19.30
CA ASN A 64 -2.43 -3.03 -20.25
C ASN A 64 -1.01 -2.78 -19.72
N THR A 65 -0.76 -3.01 -18.42
CA THR A 65 0.59 -2.87 -17.83
C THR A 65 1.37 -4.17 -17.81
N VAL A 66 0.73 -5.31 -18.06
CA VAL A 66 1.37 -6.63 -18.03
C VAL A 66 2.48 -6.69 -19.08
N GLY A 67 3.65 -7.21 -18.69
CA GLY A 67 4.82 -7.29 -19.55
C GLY A 67 5.64 -5.99 -19.68
N HIS A 68 5.08 -4.84 -19.30
CA HIS A 68 5.81 -3.56 -19.30
C HIS A 68 6.50 -3.26 -17.97
N TYR A 69 5.84 -3.64 -16.87
CA TYR A 69 6.31 -3.33 -15.52
C TYR A 69 6.27 -4.55 -14.62
N HIS A 70 7.26 -4.65 -13.75
CA HIS A 70 7.37 -5.68 -12.74
C HIS A 70 6.58 -5.35 -11.47
N HIS A 71 6.55 -4.08 -11.09
CA HIS A 71 5.81 -3.56 -9.96
C HIS A 71 5.09 -2.27 -10.35
N THR A 72 3.77 -2.21 -10.16
CA THR A 72 2.94 -1.09 -10.63
C THR A 72 1.72 -0.84 -9.76
N ALA A 73 1.15 0.35 -9.85
CA ALA A 73 -0.14 0.68 -9.22
C ALA A 73 -1.35 0.33 -10.12
N GLY A 74 -1.13 -0.18 -11.33
CA GLY A 74 -2.15 -0.68 -12.25
C GLY A 74 -2.89 0.40 -13.05
N CYS A 75 -3.00 1.63 -12.55
CA CYS A 75 -3.59 2.75 -13.30
C CYS A 75 -2.85 4.07 -13.09
N ILE A 76 -2.93 4.94 -14.10
CA ILE A 76 -2.23 6.24 -14.13
C ILE A 76 -2.58 7.11 -12.91
N PRO A 77 -3.85 7.28 -12.50
CA PRO A 77 -4.18 8.08 -11.32
C PRO A 77 -3.50 7.57 -10.05
N HIS A 78 -3.43 6.24 -9.86
CA HIS A 78 -2.76 5.65 -8.70
C HIS A 78 -1.24 5.80 -8.78
N VAL A 79 -0.63 5.73 -9.96
CA VAL A 79 0.81 5.99 -10.14
C VAL A 79 1.15 7.43 -9.72
N ILE A 80 0.35 8.42 -10.15
CA ILE A 80 0.52 9.82 -9.75
C ILE A 80 0.39 9.96 -8.23
N GLN A 81 -0.63 9.32 -7.64
CA GLN A 81 -0.83 9.32 -6.19
C GLN A 81 0.39 8.76 -5.45
N VAL A 82 0.94 7.62 -5.89
CA VAL A 82 2.15 7.02 -5.32
C VAL A 82 3.34 7.98 -5.42
N LEU A 83 3.50 8.67 -6.55
CA LEU A 83 4.59 9.62 -6.77
C LEU A 83 4.49 10.80 -5.80
N VAL A 84 3.30 11.38 -5.63
CA VAL A 84 3.04 12.44 -4.64
C VAL A 84 3.35 11.95 -3.22
N PHE A 85 2.90 10.74 -2.86
CA PHE A 85 3.22 10.15 -1.56
C PHE A 85 4.72 9.96 -1.34
N LYS A 86 5.46 9.54 -2.36
CA LYS A 86 6.93 9.39 -2.29
C LYS A 86 7.62 10.73 -2.05
N LEU A 87 7.20 11.79 -2.75
CA LEU A 87 7.74 13.14 -2.56
C LEU A 87 7.49 13.68 -1.15
N TRP A 88 6.33 13.37 -0.57
CA TRP A 88 5.96 13.77 0.79
C TRP A 88 6.40 12.79 1.90
N ALA A 89 6.98 11.63 1.53
CA ALA A 89 7.25 10.54 2.46
C ALA A 89 8.16 10.95 3.61
N SER A 90 9.13 11.83 3.37
CA SER A 90 10.06 12.28 4.42
C SER A 90 9.37 13.11 5.51
N LYS A 91 8.37 13.93 5.15
CA LYS A 91 7.57 14.71 6.11
C LYS A 91 6.54 13.81 6.78
N PHE A 92 5.89 12.94 6.02
CA PHE A 92 4.87 12.03 6.55
C PHE A 92 5.44 11.01 7.54
N LYS A 93 6.63 10.44 7.26
CA LYS A 93 7.33 9.52 8.17
C LYS A 93 7.69 10.21 9.49
N ARG A 94 8.20 11.44 9.46
CA ARG A 94 8.50 12.23 10.66
C ARG A 94 7.24 12.47 11.49
N MET A 95 6.18 12.97 10.85
CA MET A 95 4.90 13.23 11.51
C MET A 95 4.29 11.97 12.16
N ALA A 96 4.32 10.84 11.45
CA ALA A 96 3.83 9.56 11.96
C ALA A 96 4.67 9.06 13.15
N ALA A 97 6.00 9.17 13.07
CA ALA A 97 6.90 8.82 14.17
C ALA A 97 6.62 9.69 15.41
N ASP A 98 6.45 11.00 15.24
CA ASP A 98 6.16 11.92 16.33
C ASP A 98 4.83 11.60 17.01
N SER A 99 3.80 11.27 16.23
CA SER A 99 2.48 10.87 16.75
C SER A 99 2.56 9.56 17.55
N MET A 100 3.30 8.58 17.05
CA MET A 100 3.53 7.31 17.75
C MET A 100 4.32 7.51 19.05
N MET A 101 5.36 8.34 19.03
CA MET A 101 6.16 8.65 20.23
C MET A 101 5.34 9.37 21.29
N LYS A 102 4.48 10.33 20.90
CA LYS A 102 3.53 10.98 21.83
C LYS A 102 2.55 10.00 22.43
N THR A 103 2.01 9.07 21.62
CA THR A 103 1.10 8.03 22.09
C THR A 103 1.79 7.09 23.09
N ARG A 104 3.01 6.67 22.79
CA ARG A 104 3.83 5.84 23.68
C ARG A 104 4.14 6.56 25.01
N ALA A 105 4.52 7.83 24.96
CA ALA A 105 4.79 8.62 26.15
C ALA A 105 3.55 8.72 27.07
N LYS A 106 2.36 8.90 26.51
CA LYS A 106 1.10 8.89 27.26
C LYS A 106 0.81 7.52 27.90
N ALA A 107 1.03 6.43 27.15
CA ALA A 107 0.81 5.07 27.65
C ALA A 107 1.76 4.71 28.82
N LEU A 108 3.03 5.13 28.75
CA LEU A 108 3.99 4.93 29.84
C LEU A 108 3.60 5.70 31.10
N LYS A 109 3.21 6.98 30.97
CA LYS A 109 2.72 7.78 32.11
C LYS A 109 1.48 7.17 32.77
N ARG A 110 0.60 6.52 32.00
CA ARG A 110 -0.57 5.82 32.55
C ARG A 110 -0.15 4.61 33.40
N LYS A 111 0.78 3.79 32.90
CA LYS A 111 1.33 2.64 33.64
C LYS A 111 2.07 3.05 34.92
N GLU A 112 2.73 4.21 34.92
CA GLU A 112 3.40 4.74 36.12
C GLU A 112 2.43 5.21 37.19
N ARG A 113 1.24 5.69 36.82
CA ARG A 113 0.16 6.06 37.76
C ARG A 113 -0.49 4.81 38.35
N GLU A 114 -0.83 3.84 37.49
CA GLU A 114 -1.38 2.53 37.88
C GLU A 114 -0.45 1.71 38.80
N LYS A 115 0.86 2.02 38.85
CA LYS A 115 1.83 1.39 39.76
C LYS A 115 2.00 2.12 41.11
N LYS A 116 1.51 3.35 41.22
CA LYS A 116 1.61 4.18 42.43
C LYS A 116 0.34 4.13 43.28
N GLU A 117 -0.76 3.71 42.67
CA GLU A 117 -1.99 3.27 43.34
C GLU A 117 -1.86 1.81 43.77
#